data_AF-A0AB35X0J8-F1
#
_entry.id   AF-A0AB35X0J8-F1
#
_cell.length_a   1.000
_cell.length_b   1.000
_cell.length_c   1.000
_cell.angle_alpha   90.00
_cell.angle_beta   90.00
_cell.angle_gamma   90.00
#
_symmetry.space_group_name_H-M   'P 1'
#
loop_
_entity.id
_entity.type
_entity.pdbx_description
1 polymer ?
#
loop_
_entity_poly.entity_id
_entity_poly.type
_entity_poly.pdbx_seq_one_letter_code
_entity_poly.pdbx_strand_id
1 'polypeptide(L)'
;MRYGDGSDRLLNAVHCTDLLIGNVYKALKAAGVLEDTIVVFASDHLAPVMVKPYQTLEKAERHNLLMITGAGVKPALNGRQGTTLDVAPTVLNYLQYGSNPIALGRDLNGPLPTLAETFSYQSILDKKLVSWRTVIDMAFWGYPELKKEITIDSRTKLINIGGQSLTFPSVVRYSAEGKIVEVSYRSENPISGGDNRFLPEFYLVNFASNSQLFLWVDRCRVLATISPDLAKFGEQYCYYNGALASIHHASGVLPDGAQTLNIKKGADTEVSTTQANALRKALADKNLIEWGQVLLKSIETSSFPFSGVQASGRDSVVRPSNIGGKQIVDSGLYLSRLSYTKDPDIGVTFYVDILGKLPVCDKNQGPVSVEQYIKKLPLKPKAKPLFYSVVGNLEAECKGGIANAPTDLALRSLNKIAVGNPYIAVMDAQLNIVKEKSAGSDKTIAIKVDFNDE
;
A
#
# COMPACT_ATOMS: atom_id res chain seq x y z
N MET A 1 -9.02 -27.88 -19.68
CA MET A 1 -8.34 -28.96 -18.94
C MET A 1 -8.74 -28.85 -17.48
N ARG A 2 -8.99 -29.95 -16.76
CA ARG A 2 -9.43 -29.92 -15.35
C ARG A 2 -8.31 -30.44 -14.44
N TYR A 3 -8.07 -29.77 -13.33
CA TYR A 3 -7.22 -30.21 -12.23
C TYR A 3 -8.12 -30.64 -11.05
N GLY A 4 -7.86 -31.80 -10.45
CA GLY A 4 -8.74 -32.34 -9.41
C GLY A 4 -10.18 -32.52 -9.90
N ASP A 5 -11.13 -31.97 -9.16
CA ASP A 5 -12.56 -31.95 -9.52
C ASP A 5 -12.92 -30.91 -10.61
N GLY A 6 -11.97 -30.02 -10.94
CA GLY A 6 -12.13 -28.95 -11.91
C GLY A 6 -12.88 -27.71 -11.41
N SER A 7 -13.17 -27.58 -10.11
CA SER A 7 -13.93 -26.46 -9.53
C SER A 7 -13.13 -25.17 -9.41
N ASP A 8 -11.79 -25.24 -9.38
CA ASP A 8 -10.91 -24.08 -9.29
C ASP A 8 -10.33 -23.69 -10.66
N ARG A 9 -10.74 -22.52 -11.16
CA ARG A 9 -10.29 -22.01 -12.46
C ARG A 9 -8.79 -21.69 -12.50
N LEU A 10 -8.20 -21.25 -11.39
CA LEU A 10 -6.77 -20.96 -11.34
C LEU A 10 -5.97 -22.26 -11.36
N LEU A 11 -6.36 -23.27 -10.59
CA LEU A 11 -5.68 -24.58 -10.62
C LEU A 11 -5.85 -25.28 -11.98
N ASN A 12 -7.02 -25.16 -12.61
CA ASN A 12 -7.23 -25.62 -13.99
C ASN A 12 -6.30 -24.91 -14.97
N ALA A 13 -6.09 -23.59 -14.81
CA ALA A 13 -5.19 -22.81 -15.65
C ALA A 13 -3.73 -23.24 -15.42
N VAL A 14 -3.29 -23.41 -14.17
CA VAL A 14 -1.94 -23.90 -13.83
C VAL A 14 -1.70 -25.27 -14.45
N HIS A 15 -2.65 -26.20 -14.33
CA HIS A 15 -2.54 -27.53 -14.92
C HIS A 15 -2.52 -27.51 -16.46
N CYS A 16 -3.29 -26.61 -17.08
CA CYS A 16 -3.21 -26.40 -18.52
C CYS A 16 -1.84 -25.86 -18.93
N THR A 17 -1.29 -24.90 -18.18
CA THR A 17 0.03 -24.33 -18.44
C THR A 17 1.13 -25.38 -18.31
N ASP A 18 1.06 -26.25 -17.29
CA ASP A 18 1.98 -27.38 -17.12
C ASP A 18 1.97 -28.32 -18.34
N LEU A 19 0.78 -28.69 -18.84
CA LEU A 19 0.66 -29.48 -20.07
C LEU A 19 1.32 -28.77 -21.27
N LEU A 20 1.03 -27.48 -21.46
CA LEU A 20 1.55 -26.71 -22.59
C LEU A 20 3.08 -26.61 -22.53
N ILE A 21 3.64 -26.36 -21.34
CA ILE A 21 5.08 -26.37 -21.10
C ILE A 21 5.68 -27.75 -21.44
N GLY A 22 5.05 -28.83 -20.96
CA GLY A 22 5.48 -30.19 -21.26
C GLY A 22 5.47 -30.51 -22.75
N ASN A 23 4.49 -30.00 -23.50
CA ASN A 23 4.42 -30.18 -24.96
C ASN A 23 5.53 -29.41 -25.69
N VAL A 24 5.80 -28.17 -25.28
CA VAL A 24 6.94 -27.40 -25.83
C VAL A 24 8.25 -28.12 -25.56
N TYR A 25 8.47 -28.59 -24.33
CA TYR A 25 9.69 -29.32 -23.98
C TYR A 25 9.87 -30.61 -24.79
N LYS A 26 8.79 -31.40 -24.96
CA LYS A 26 8.82 -32.61 -25.80
C LYS A 26 9.15 -32.28 -27.26
N ALA A 27 8.59 -31.20 -27.79
CA ALA A 27 8.87 -30.76 -29.16
C ALA A 27 10.35 -30.35 -29.33
N LEU A 28 10.89 -29.55 -28.40
CA LEU A 28 12.31 -29.17 -28.38
C LEU A 28 13.23 -30.40 -28.29
N LYS A 29 12.88 -31.36 -27.44
CA LYS A 29 13.62 -32.62 -27.30
C LYS A 29 13.59 -33.45 -28.58
N ALA A 30 12.40 -33.63 -29.18
CA ALA A 30 12.24 -34.41 -30.41
C ALA A 30 12.97 -33.79 -31.61
N ALA A 31 13.11 -32.47 -31.62
CA ALA A 31 13.85 -31.72 -32.64
C ALA A 31 15.37 -31.70 -32.42
N GLY A 32 15.90 -32.34 -31.36
CA GLY A 32 17.33 -32.33 -31.03
C GLY A 32 17.85 -30.99 -30.49
N VAL A 33 16.99 -30.00 -30.27
CA VAL A 33 17.40 -28.63 -29.85
C VAL A 33 18.10 -28.65 -28.49
N LEU A 34 17.70 -29.55 -27.59
CA LEU A 34 18.24 -29.62 -26.23
C LEU A 34 19.70 -30.11 -26.15
N GLU A 35 20.30 -30.53 -27.27
CA GLU A 35 21.70 -30.99 -27.32
C GLU A 35 22.70 -29.84 -27.13
N ASP A 36 22.35 -28.62 -27.57
CA ASP A 36 23.18 -27.41 -27.45
C ASP A 36 22.36 -26.20 -26.96
N THR A 37 21.27 -26.45 -26.25
CA THR A 37 20.43 -25.40 -25.68
C THR A 37 19.99 -25.78 -24.28
N ILE A 38 20.08 -24.83 -23.37
CA ILE A 38 19.43 -24.93 -22.05
C ILE A 38 18.02 -24.35 -22.12
N VAL A 39 17.11 -24.94 -21.36
CA VAL A 39 15.76 -24.41 -21.13
C VAL A 39 15.63 -24.05 -19.67
N VAL A 40 15.19 -22.81 -19.41
CA VAL A 40 14.99 -22.27 -18.06
C VAL A 40 13.50 -22.02 -17.85
N PHE A 41 12.92 -22.72 -16.88
CA PHE A 41 11.57 -22.47 -16.39
C PHE A 41 11.68 -21.67 -15.10
N ALA A 42 11.12 -20.46 -15.09
CA ALA A 42 11.18 -19.57 -13.93
C ALA A 42 9.83 -18.92 -13.66
N SER A 43 9.53 -18.69 -12.38
CA SER A 43 8.42 -17.84 -11.95
C SER A 43 8.95 -16.43 -11.63
N ASP A 44 8.19 -15.41 -12.02
CA ASP A 44 8.45 -14.03 -11.61
C ASP A 44 8.01 -13.78 -10.16
N HIS A 45 6.86 -14.33 -9.75
CA HIS A 45 6.36 -14.22 -8.40
C HIS A 45 5.42 -15.38 -8.00
N LEU A 46 5.17 -15.47 -6.68
CA LEU A 46 4.16 -16.35 -6.11
C LEU A 46 2.75 -15.80 -6.35
N ALA A 47 1.75 -16.69 -6.42
CA ALA A 47 0.35 -16.27 -6.46
C ALA A 47 0.01 -15.39 -5.22
N PRO A 48 -0.62 -14.20 -5.41
CA PRO A 48 -0.88 -13.26 -4.33
C PRO A 48 -1.94 -13.77 -3.35
N VAL A 49 -2.00 -13.19 -2.15
CA VAL A 49 -2.90 -13.60 -1.05
C VAL A 49 -4.40 -13.60 -1.41
N MET A 50 -4.77 -12.87 -2.46
CA MET A 50 -6.15 -12.72 -2.93
C MET A 50 -6.64 -13.85 -3.85
N VAL A 51 -5.78 -14.81 -4.21
CA VAL A 51 -6.22 -15.93 -5.06
C VAL A 51 -7.04 -16.95 -4.27
N LYS A 52 -8.09 -17.48 -4.90
CA LYS A 52 -8.99 -18.50 -4.32
C LYS A 52 -8.24 -19.68 -3.65
N PRO A 53 -7.23 -20.33 -4.28
CA PRO A 53 -6.54 -21.46 -3.67
C PRO A 53 -5.46 -21.07 -2.65
N TYR A 54 -5.31 -19.80 -2.26
CA TYR A 54 -4.21 -19.34 -1.38
C TYR A 54 -4.06 -20.18 -0.12
N GLN A 55 -5.15 -20.47 0.60
CA GLN A 55 -5.12 -21.30 1.81
C GLN A 55 -4.62 -22.72 1.58
N THR A 56 -4.83 -23.28 0.38
CA THR A 56 -4.28 -24.58 0.00
C THR A 56 -2.80 -24.48 -0.30
N LEU A 57 -2.37 -23.39 -0.96
CA LEU A 57 -0.97 -23.14 -1.30
C LEU A 57 -0.11 -22.90 -0.05
N GLU A 58 -0.63 -22.23 0.97
CA GLU A 58 0.09 -21.93 2.23
C GLU A 58 0.29 -23.14 3.15
N LYS A 59 -0.32 -24.29 2.85
CA LYS A 59 -0.08 -25.53 3.60
C LYS A 59 1.31 -26.13 3.36
N ALA A 60 2.03 -25.60 2.38
CA ALA A 60 3.38 -26.00 2.05
C ALA A 60 4.29 -24.76 1.99
N GLU A 61 5.59 -24.97 2.17
CA GLU A 61 6.57 -23.94 1.86
C GLU A 61 6.50 -23.60 0.37
N ARG A 62 6.55 -22.30 0.07
CA ARG A 62 6.34 -21.77 -1.28
C ARG A 62 7.61 -21.13 -1.78
N HIS A 63 8.05 -21.54 -2.96
CA HIS A 63 9.20 -20.96 -3.65
C HIS A 63 8.79 -20.53 -5.05
N ASN A 64 9.41 -19.45 -5.54
CA ASN A 64 9.40 -19.19 -6.97
C ASN A 64 10.07 -20.38 -7.69
N LEU A 65 9.54 -20.80 -8.83
CA LEU A 65 10.14 -21.87 -9.61
C LEU A 65 11.44 -21.37 -10.23
N LEU A 66 12.48 -22.20 -10.18
CA LEU A 66 13.65 -22.13 -11.05
C LEU A 66 14.07 -23.56 -11.40
N MET A 67 13.86 -23.97 -12.65
CA MET A 67 14.26 -25.27 -13.17
C MET A 67 15.04 -25.08 -14.46
N ILE A 68 16.23 -25.67 -14.53
CA ILE A 68 17.15 -25.57 -15.67
C ILE A 68 17.40 -26.97 -16.19
N THR A 69 17.37 -27.14 -17.51
CA THR A 69 17.56 -28.44 -18.19
C THR A 69 18.17 -28.24 -19.58
N GLY A 70 18.51 -29.32 -20.28
CA GLY A 70 19.12 -29.30 -21.60
C GLY A 70 20.63 -29.54 -21.57
N ALA A 71 21.35 -28.92 -22.51
CA ALA A 71 22.76 -29.17 -22.76
C ALA A 71 23.64 -29.03 -21.52
N GLY A 72 24.41 -30.08 -21.19
CA GLY A 72 25.37 -30.08 -20.07
C GLY A 72 24.76 -30.03 -18.67
N VAL A 73 23.43 -29.99 -18.53
CA VAL A 73 22.76 -29.92 -17.23
C VAL A 73 22.53 -31.32 -16.67
N LYS A 74 23.11 -31.61 -15.49
CA LYS A 74 22.89 -32.87 -14.77
C LYS A 74 21.69 -32.77 -13.82
N PRO A 75 20.86 -33.81 -13.68
CA PRO A 75 19.78 -33.81 -12.70
C PRO A 75 20.33 -33.66 -11.28
N ALA A 76 19.90 -32.62 -10.57
CA ALA A 76 20.24 -32.35 -9.18
C ALA A 76 19.18 -31.44 -8.54
N LEU A 77 19.07 -31.49 -7.22
CA LEU A 77 18.33 -30.50 -6.44
C LEU A 77 19.33 -29.58 -5.75
N ASN A 78 19.20 -28.28 -5.95
CA ASN A 78 20.01 -27.28 -5.25
C ASN A 78 19.14 -26.62 -4.16
N GLY A 79 19.39 -26.97 -2.90
CA GLY A 79 18.66 -26.43 -1.74
C GLY A 79 19.23 -25.11 -1.21
N ARG A 80 20.13 -24.46 -1.95
CA ARG A 80 20.79 -23.23 -1.53
C ARG A 80 19.80 -22.06 -1.53
N GLN A 81 19.85 -21.25 -0.48
CA GLN A 81 18.99 -20.08 -0.36
C GLN A 81 19.38 -18.99 -1.37
N GLY A 82 18.40 -18.45 -2.07
CA GLY A 82 18.59 -17.44 -3.10
C GLY A 82 17.35 -16.60 -3.36
N THR A 83 17.50 -15.63 -4.25
CA THR A 83 16.48 -14.69 -4.70
C THR A 83 16.37 -14.72 -6.22
N THR A 84 15.37 -14.06 -6.79
CA THR A 84 15.24 -13.92 -8.25
C THR A 84 16.44 -13.17 -8.89
N LEU A 85 17.20 -12.41 -8.10
CA LEU A 85 18.42 -11.72 -8.54
C LEU A 85 19.54 -12.71 -8.90
N ASP A 86 19.54 -13.90 -8.32
CA ASP A 86 20.56 -14.94 -8.49
C ASP A 86 20.34 -15.79 -9.75
N VAL A 87 19.18 -15.66 -10.41
CA VAL A 87 18.83 -16.42 -11.63
C VAL A 87 19.79 -16.11 -12.77
N ALA A 88 20.02 -14.84 -13.08
CA ALA A 88 20.85 -14.42 -14.20
C ALA A 88 22.31 -14.93 -14.12
N PRO A 89 23.06 -14.71 -13.02
CA PRO A 89 24.42 -15.24 -12.90
C PRO A 89 24.47 -16.78 -12.90
N THR A 90 23.44 -17.45 -12.38
CA THR A 90 23.33 -18.91 -12.43
C THR A 90 23.18 -19.41 -13.86
N VAL A 91 22.29 -18.79 -14.64
CA VAL A 91 22.07 -19.14 -16.05
C VAL A 91 23.32 -18.86 -16.89
N LEU A 92 24.02 -17.74 -16.67
CA LEU A 92 25.29 -17.46 -17.36
C LEU A 92 26.35 -18.52 -17.09
N ASN A 93 26.41 -19.06 -15.87
CA ASN A 93 27.34 -20.15 -15.57
C ASN A 93 26.99 -21.43 -16.34
N TYR A 94 25.69 -21.80 -16.43
CA TYR A 94 25.25 -22.93 -17.26
C TYR A 94 25.55 -22.73 -18.76
N LEU A 95 25.53 -21.48 -19.24
CA LEU A 95 25.92 -21.10 -20.60
C LEU A 95 27.46 -20.99 -20.78
N GLN A 96 28.25 -21.40 -19.78
CA GLN A 96 29.72 -21.38 -19.82
C GLN A 96 30.35 -19.97 -19.90
N TYR A 97 29.61 -18.92 -19.53
CA TYR A 97 30.15 -17.56 -19.36
C TYR A 97 30.77 -17.34 -17.96
N GLY A 98 30.72 -18.36 -17.09
CA GLY A 98 31.31 -18.36 -15.75
C GLY A 98 30.38 -17.82 -14.66
N SER A 99 30.84 -17.92 -13.40
CA SER A 99 30.06 -17.65 -12.18
C SER A 99 30.20 -16.20 -11.68
N ASN A 100 30.36 -15.24 -12.60
CA ASN A 100 30.59 -13.85 -12.22
C ASN A 100 29.33 -13.24 -11.56
N PRO A 101 29.48 -12.48 -10.47
CA PRO A 101 28.38 -11.70 -9.91
C PRO A 101 27.76 -10.76 -10.94
N ILE A 102 26.42 -10.66 -10.96
CA ILE A 102 25.69 -9.65 -11.72
C ILE A 102 24.91 -8.78 -10.74
N ALA A 103 25.34 -7.53 -10.58
CA ALA A 103 24.79 -6.61 -9.58
C ALA A 103 24.67 -7.29 -8.19
N LEU A 104 23.45 -7.44 -7.69
CA LEU A 104 23.16 -8.06 -6.40
C LEU A 104 23.09 -9.59 -6.44
N GLY A 105 23.01 -10.19 -7.62
CA GLY A 105 22.90 -11.63 -7.81
C GLY A 105 24.24 -12.36 -7.73
N ARG A 106 24.19 -13.61 -7.26
CA ARG A 106 25.30 -14.57 -7.26
C ARG A 106 24.85 -15.87 -7.90
N ASP A 107 25.79 -16.56 -8.56
CA ASP A 107 25.53 -17.90 -9.10
C ASP A 107 25.22 -18.88 -7.97
N LEU A 108 24.05 -19.53 -8.02
CA LEU A 108 23.59 -20.51 -7.05
C LEU A 108 24.46 -21.77 -7.00
N ASN A 109 25.25 -22.02 -8.05
CA ASN A 109 26.25 -23.10 -8.10
C ASN A 109 27.66 -22.62 -7.75
N GLY A 110 27.86 -21.30 -7.58
CA GLY A 110 29.14 -20.68 -7.32
C GLY A 110 29.49 -20.58 -5.83
N PRO A 111 30.75 -20.25 -5.48
CA PRO A 111 31.21 -20.25 -4.08
C PRO A 111 30.86 -18.97 -3.30
N LEU A 112 30.39 -17.91 -3.98
CA LEU A 112 30.12 -16.62 -3.35
C LEU A 112 28.77 -16.61 -2.65
N PRO A 113 28.65 -16.17 -1.39
CA PRO A 113 27.39 -16.18 -0.64
C PRO A 113 26.34 -15.29 -1.31
N THR A 114 25.11 -15.80 -1.46
CA THR A 114 23.96 -15.05 -1.97
C THR A 114 23.52 -13.97 -0.96
N LEU A 115 22.66 -13.06 -1.39
CA LEU A 115 22.05 -12.11 -0.46
C LEU A 115 21.22 -12.80 0.63
N ALA A 116 20.47 -13.84 0.27
CA ALA A 116 19.66 -14.61 1.21
C ALA A 116 20.54 -15.32 2.27
N GLU A 117 21.70 -15.86 1.86
CA GLU A 117 22.65 -16.46 2.79
C GLU A 117 23.34 -15.41 3.69
N THR A 118 23.68 -14.25 3.13
CA THR A 118 24.33 -13.15 3.86
C THR A 118 23.39 -12.53 4.91
N PHE A 119 22.10 -12.44 4.61
CA PHE A 119 21.07 -11.88 5.48
C PHE A 119 20.05 -12.95 5.85
N SER A 120 20.39 -13.78 6.84
CA SER A 120 19.65 -15.00 7.23
C SER A 120 18.19 -14.80 7.66
N TYR A 121 17.70 -13.56 7.74
CA TYR A 121 16.30 -13.23 8.00
C TYR A 121 15.77 -12.31 6.90
N GLN A 122 14.64 -12.69 6.28
CA GLN A 122 13.99 -11.90 5.22
C GLN A 122 13.77 -10.44 5.62
N SER A 123 13.35 -10.19 6.86
CA SER A 123 13.10 -8.83 7.37
C SER A 123 14.35 -7.94 7.42
N ILE A 124 15.54 -8.54 7.56
CA ILE A 124 16.82 -7.82 7.53
C ILE A 124 17.22 -7.57 6.07
N LEU A 125 17.09 -8.58 5.20
CA LEU A 125 17.31 -8.45 3.76
C LEU A 125 16.45 -7.31 3.18
N ASP A 126 15.15 -7.30 3.48
CA ASP A 126 14.21 -6.27 3.01
C ASP A 126 14.62 -4.87 3.46
N LYS A 127 14.95 -4.70 4.75
CA LYS A 127 15.45 -3.42 5.28
C LYS A 127 16.73 -2.99 4.58
N LYS A 128 17.62 -3.93 4.26
CA LYS A 128 18.88 -3.63 3.59
C LYS A 128 18.65 -3.22 2.14
N LEU A 129 17.82 -3.95 1.40
CA LEU A 129 17.44 -3.59 0.02
C LEU A 129 16.80 -2.20 -0.03
N VAL A 130 15.90 -1.88 0.91
CA VAL A 130 15.32 -0.53 1.05
C VAL A 130 16.41 0.50 1.34
N SER A 131 17.39 0.21 2.19
CA SER A 131 18.51 1.13 2.47
C SER A 131 19.41 1.38 1.25
N TRP A 132 19.43 0.46 0.29
CA TRP A 132 20.19 0.58 -0.95
C TRP A 132 19.38 1.16 -2.11
N ARG A 133 18.08 1.44 -1.90
CA ARG A 133 17.16 1.88 -2.95
C ARG A 133 17.73 3.03 -3.77
N THR A 134 18.28 4.07 -3.14
CA THR A 134 18.87 5.21 -3.84
C THR A 134 19.97 4.80 -4.83
N VAL A 135 20.85 3.87 -4.42
CA VAL A 135 21.96 3.39 -5.27
C VAL A 135 21.43 2.51 -6.40
N ILE A 136 20.49 1.61 -6.08
CA ILE A 136 19.84 0.72 -7.06
C ILE A 136 19.10 1.57 -8.11
N ASP A 137 18.25 2.49 -7.67
CA ASP A 137 17.46 3.34 -8.56
C ASP A 137 18.36 4.15 -9.50
N MET A 138 19.44 4.73 -8.98
CA MET A 138 20.41 5.45 -9.81
C MET A 138 21.13 4.54 -10.81
N ALA A 139 21.50 3.31 -10.43
CA ALA A 139 22.25 2.39 -11.27
C ALA A 139 21.41 1.77 -12.41
N PHE A 140 20.13 1.50 -12.15
CA PHE A 140 19.23 0.87 -13.13
C PHE A 140 18.44 1.88 -13.96
N TRP A 141 17.87 2.90 -13.32
CA TRP A 141 16.94 3.81 -13.99
C TRP A 141 17.62 5.08 -14.48
N GLY A 142 18.65 5.55 -13.77
CA GLY A 142 19.36 6.79 -14.09
C GLY A 142 18.41 7.98 -14.17
N TYR A 143 18.18 8.65 -13.04
CA TYR A 143 17.29 9.81 -13.05
C TYR A 143 17.88 10.96 -13.88
N PRO A 144 17.05 11.68 -14.65
CA PRO A 144 17.51 12.85 -15.38
C PRO A 144 17.95 13.92 -14.39
N GLU A 145 18.86 14.78 -14.82
CA GLU A 145 19.10 16.00 -14.07
C GLU A 145 17.91 16.94 -14.24
N LEU A 146 17.48 17.54 -13.13
CA LEU A 146 16.63 18.71 -13.16
C LEU A 146 17.42 19.83 -13.85
N LYS A 147 17.19 19.96 -15.16
CA LYS A 147 17.54 21.16 -15.90
C LYS A 147 16.70 22.32 -15.38
N LYS A 148 16.96 23.52 -15.92
CA LYS A 148 16.30 24.74 -15.45
C LYS A 148 14.77 24.64 -15.58
N GLU A 149 14.29 24.02 -16.65
CA GLU A 149 12.87 23.91 -16.95
C GLU A 149 12.40 22.45 -16.90
N ILE A 150 11.23 22.25 -16.29
CA ILE A 150 10.46 21.01 -16.34
C ILE A 150 9.04 21.32 -16.81
N THR A 151 8.32 20.31 -17.27
CA THR A 151 6.91 20.47 -17.64
C THR A 151 6.05 19.57 -16.77
N ILE A 152 5.01 20.10 -16.16
CA ILE A 152 4.04 19.32 -15.39
C ILE A 152 2.69 19.43 -16.08
N ASP A 153 2.05 18.30 -16.38
CA ASP A 153 0.71 18.26 -16.96
C ASP A 153 -0.29 17.66 -15.97
N SER A 154 -1.27 18.48 -15.56
CA SER A 154 -2.29 18.11 -14.58
C SER A 154 -3.34 17.14 -15.12
N ARG A 155 -3.53 17.05 -16.45
CA ARG A 155 -4.46 16.12 -17.10
C ARG A 155 -3.88 14.72 -17.21
N THR A 156 -2.62 14.63 -17.64
CA THR A 156 -1.92 13.33 -17.76
C THR A 156 -1.28 12.87 -16.45
N LYS A 157 -1.16 13.77 -15.46
CA LYS A 157 -0.49 13.54 -14.17
C LYS A 157 0.98 13.15 -14.31
N LEU A 158 1.66 13.80 -15.26
CA LEU A 158 3.06 13.56 -15.57
C LEU A 158 3.92 14.80 -15.30
N ILE A 159 5.11 14.57 -14.73
CA ILE A 159 6.23 15.50 -14.62
C ILE A 159 7.25 15.07 -15.66
N ASN A 160 7.51 15.91 -16.66
CA ASN A 160 8.50 15.69 -17.69
C ASN A 160 9.82 16.40 -17.32
N ILE A 161 10.88 15.62 -17.15
CA ILE A 161 12.22 16.08 -16.77
C ILE A 161 13.24 15.46 -17.73
N GLY A 162 13.93 16.30 -18.51
CA GLY A 162 15.02 15.83 -19.37
C GLY A 162 14.64 14.71 -20.37
N GLY A 163 13.37 14.66 -20.80
CA GLY A 163 12.85 13.62 -21.71
C GLY A 163 12.29 12.38 -21.03
N GLN A 164 12.38 12.25 -19.71
CA GLN A 164 11.70 11.20 -18.95
C GLN A 164 10.43 11.74 -18.28
N SER A 165 9.43 10.88 -18.10
CA SER A 165 8.16 11.21 -17.46
C SER A 165 8.03 10.49 -16.12
N LEU A 166 7.72 11.23 -15.06
CA LEU A 166 7.42 10.72 -13.73
C LEU A 166 5.94 10.95 -13.41
N THR A 167 5.27 9.98 -12.80
CA THR A 167 3.87 10.14 -12.38
C THR A 167 3.74 10.91 -11.07
N PHE A 168 2.65 11.65 -10.86
CA PHE A 168 2.34 12.26 -9.56
C PHE A 168 0.91 11.94 -9.10
N PRO A 169 0.63 11.91 -7.78
CA PRO A 169 1.40 12.55 -6.71
C PRO A 169 2.76 11.95 -6.34
N SER A 170 3.77 12.80 -6.18
CA SER A 170 5.15 12.36 -5.92
C SER A 170 6.03 13.44 -5.29
N VAL A 171 7.05 13.03 -4.54
CA VAL A 171 8.17 13.86 -4.07
C VAL A 171 9.44 13.45 -4.82
N VAL A 172 10.01 14.38 -5.59
CA VAL A 172 11.28 14.23 -6.32
C VAL A 172 12.38 14.94 -5.53
N ARG A 173 13.33 14.19 -4.98
CA ARG A 173 14.49 14.74 -4.28
C ARG A 173 15.64 14.98 -5.22
N TYR A 174 16.38 16.05 -4.97
CA TYR A 174 17.54 16.38 -5.79
C TYR A 174 18.63 17.12 -5.01
N SER A 175 19.86 17.09 -5.53
CA SER A 175 21.01 17.81 -4.97
C SER A 175 20.98 19.30 -5.36
N ALA A 176 21.85 20.12 -4.77
CA ALA A 176 21.94 21.54 -5.12
C ALA A 176 22.26 21.78 -6.61
N GLU A 177 22.94 20.84 -7.26
CA GLU A 177 23.30 20.86 -8.68
C GLU A 177 22.12 20.46 -9.60
N GLY A 178 21.06 19.88 -9.02
CA GLY A 178 19.88 19.39 -9.75
C GLY A 178 19.92 17.90 -10.06
N LYS A 179 20.86 17.13 -9.53
CA LYS A 179 20.87 15.67 -9.70
C LYS A 179 19.74 15.06 -8.88
N ILE A 180 18.79 14.38 -9.52
CA ILE A 180 17.74 13.65 -8.82
C ILE A 180 18.37 12.49 -8.04
N VAL A 181 18.00 12.37 -6.78
CA VAL A 181 18.50 11.35 -5.85
C VAL A 181 17.49 10.23 -5.69
N GLU A 182 16.20 10.57 -5.56
CA GLU A 182 15.14 9.59 -5.34
C GLU A 182 13.78 10.19 -5.72
N VAL A 183 12.85 9.33 -6.15
CA VAL A 183 11.45 9.68 -6.36
C VAL A 183 10.56 8.83 -5.47
N SER A 184 9.80 9.48 -4.60
CA SER A 184 8.81 8.83 -3.74
C SER A 184 7.40 9.06 -4.32
N TYR A 185 6.77 7.99 -4.79
CA TYR A 185 5.41 8.02 -5.32
C TYR A 185 4.39 7.74 -4.22
N ARG A 186 3.24 8.40 -4.29
CA ARG A 186 2.08 8.04 -3.47
C ARG A 186 1.46 6.75 -3.99
N SER A 187 1.20 5.79 -3.11
CA SER A 187 0.40 4.60 -3.47
C SER A 187 -1.02 4.98 -3.89
N GLU A 188 -1.60 4.24 -4.84
CA GLU A 188 -3.01 4.38 -5.20
C GLU A 188 -3.95 3.93 -4.07
N ASN A 189 -3.48 3.04 -3.18
CA ASN A 189 -4.24 2.54 -2.05
C ASN A 189 -3.38 2.46 -0.78
N PRO A 190 -3.05 3.62 -0.18
CA PRO A 190 -2.21 3.70 1.02
C PRO A 190 -2.85 3.06 2.26
N ILE A 191 -4.17 2.86 2.27
CA ILE A 191 -4.91 2.26 3.39
C ILE A 191 -4.68 0.76 3.44
N SER A 192 -4.75 0.08 2.28
CA SER A 192 -4.66 -1.38 2.22
C SER A 192 -3.32 -1.93 2.68
N GLY A 193 -2.25 -1.12 2.65
CA GLY A 193 -0.93 -1.52 3.14
C GLY A 193 -0.80 -1.50 4.67
N GLY A 194 -1.73 -0.87 5.40
CA GLY A 194 -1.63 -0.76 6.86
C GLY A 194 -0.44 0.08 7.36
N ASP A 195 0.18 0.88 6.48
CA ASP A 195 1.51 1.45 6.71
C ASP A 195 1.68 2.80 5.99
N ASN A 196 2.22 3.78 6.71
CA ASN A 196 2.51 5.11 6.18
C ASN A 196 3.70 5.15 5.20
N ARG A 197 4.55 4.11 5.11
CA ARG A 197 5.73 4.07 4.22
C ARG A 197 5.42 4.33 2.74
N PHE A 198 4.15 4.20 2.33
CA PHE A 198 3.67 4.46 0.98
C PHE A 198 3.11 5.88 0.75
N LEU A 199 3.29 6.78 1.73
CA LEU A 199 2.94 8.19 1.67
C LEU A 199 4.21 9.03 1.47
N PRO A 200 4.27 9.96 0.50
CA PRO A 200 5.44 10.81 0.31
C PRO A 200 5.79 11.65 1.56
N GLU A 201 4.78 12.01 2.37
CA GLU A 201 4.98 12.74 3.63
C GLU A 201 5.74 11.92 4.66
N PHE A 202 5.53 10.60 4.70
CA PHE A 202 6.26 9.73 5.63
C PHE A 202 7.75 9.84 5.38
N TYR A 203 8.11 9.97 4.11
CA TYR A 203 9.50 10.10 3.72
C TYR A 203 10.08 11.47 4.08
N LEU A 204 9.34 12.56 3.85
CA LEU A 204 9.74 13.90 4.30
C LEU A 204 9.89 13.97 5.83
N VAL A 205 9.04 13.25 6.56
CA VAL A 205 9.08 13.21 8.02
C VAL A 205 10.27 12.41 8.55
N ASN A 206 10.55 11.23 7.97
CA ASN A 206 11.47 10.26 8.58
C ASN A 206 12.86 10.18 7.91
N PHE A 207 12.99 10.58 6.65
CA PHE A 207 14.22 10.34 5.87
C PHE A 207 14.82 11.60 5.24
N ALA A 208 14.03 12.65 5.00
CA ALA A 208 14.57 13.90 4.45
C ALA A 208 15.31 14.70 5.53
N SER A 209 16.55 15.09 5.24
CA SER A 209 17.26 16.09 6.05
C SER A 209 16.60 17.46 5.91
N ASN A 210 16.82 18.35 6.89
CA ASN A 210 16.16 19.66 6.92
C ASN A 210 16.42 20.51 5.66
N SER A 211 17.62 20.40 5.08
CA SER A 211 18.07 21.15 3.89
C SER A 211 17.96 20.36 2.58
N GLN A 212 17.41 19.14 2.61
CA GLN A 212 17.21 18.35 1.40
C GLN A 212 16.22 19.06 0.46
N LEU A 213 16.68 19.43 -0.74
CA LEU A 213 15.83 19.99 -1.79
C LEU A 213 14.91 18.92 -2.36
N PHE A 214 13.66 19.32 -2.61
CA PHE A 214 12.66 18.48 -3.26
C PHE A 214 11.66 19.29 -4.08
N LEU A 215 11.09 18.64 -5.09
CA LEU A 215 9.89 19.06 -5.80
C LEU A 215 8.77 18.11 -5.39
N TRP A 216 7.75 18.62 -4.71
CA TRP A 216 6.55 17.87 -4.37
C TRP A 216 5.40 18.33 -5.25
N VAL A 217 4.77 17.40 -5.96
CA VAL A 217 3.55 17.64 -6.73
C VAL A 217 2.44 16.76 -6.17
N ASP A 218 1.38 17.38 -5.67
CA ASP A 218 0.24 16.70 -5.04
C ASP A 218 -0.97 17.64 -4.98
N ARG A 219 -2.06 17.25 -4.33
CA ARG A 219 -3.22 18.11 -4.13
C ARG A 219 -2.85 19.32 -3.27
N CYS A 220 -3.39 20.48 -3.60
CA CYS A 220 -3.14 21.75 -2.90
C CYS A 220 -3.44 21.66 -1.41
N ARG A 221 -4.52 20.97 -1.01
CA ARG A 221 -4.84 20.74 0.40
C ARG A 221 -3.77 19.96 1.17
N VAL A 222 -3.02 19.07 0.50
CA VAL A 222 -1.95 18.27 1.10
C VAL A 222 -0.71 19.14 1.28
N LEU A 223 -0.35 19.89 0.23
CA LEU A 223 0.78 20.84 0.27
C LEU A 223 0.52 22.00 1.23
N ALA A 224 -0.75 22.30 1.53
CA ALA A 224 -1.13 23.36 2.47
C ALA A 224 -0.54 23.18 3.88
N THR A 225 -0.10 21.97 4.26
CA THR A 225 0.63 21.77 5.51
C THR A 225 1.98 22.50 5.52
N ILE A 226 2.64 22.63 4.38
CA ILE A 226 3.96 23.29 4.25
C ILE A 226 3.91 24.63 3.47
N SER A 227 2.81 24.90 2.76
CA SER A 227 2.54 26.18 2.10
C SER A 227 1.06 26.57 2.31
N PRO A 228 0.72 27.18 3.46
CA PRO A 228 -0.67 27.39 3.89
C PRO A 228 -1.57 28.12 2.90
N ASP A 229 -1.01 29.02 2.08
CA ASP A 229 -1.76 29.80 1.08
C ASP A 229 -2.40 28.92 0.00
N LEU A 230 -1.93 27.68 -0.17
CA LEU A 230 -2.50 26.72 -1.11
C LEU A 230 -3.83 26.11 -0.63
N ALA A 231 -4.17 26.25 0.66
CA ALA A 231 -5.37 25.64 1.24
C ALA A 231 -6.65 26.01 0.49
N LYS A 232 -6.74 27.24 -0.03
CA LYS A 232 -7.92 27.77 -0.74
C LYS A 232 -8.23 27.06 -2.07
N PHE A 233 -7.28 26.31 -2.63
CA PHE A 233 -7.44 25.61 -3.90
C PHE A 233 -7.88 24.15 -3.75
N GLY A 234 -7.97 23.65 -2.51
CA GLY A 234 -8.58 22.36 -2.18
C GLY A 234 -7.97 21.18 -2.95
N GLU A 235 -8.78 20.60 -3.83
CA GLU A 235 -8.49 19.35 -4.56
C GLU A 235 -7.72 19.54 -5.87
N GLN A 236 -7.48 20.80 -6.27
CA GLN A 236 -6.60 21.09 -7.40
C GLN A 236 -5.19 20.55 -7.15
N TYR A 237 -4.42 20.36 -8.21
CA TYR A 237 -3.01 19.98 -8.08
C TYR A 237 -2.14 21.21 -7.91
N CYS A 238 -1.15 21.11 -7.03
CA CYS A 238 -0.18 22.14 -6.73
C CYS A 238 1.23 21.55 -6.74
N TYR A 239 2.21 22.43 -6.78
CA TYR A 239 3.61 22.07 -6.57
C TYR A 239 4.24 22.88 -5.42
N TYR A 240 5.26 22.31 -4.81
CA TYR A 240 6.17 22.94 -3.86
C TYR A 240 7.60 22.59 -4.27
N ASN A 241 8.48 23.58 -4.32
CA ASN A 241 9.88 23.44 -4.66
C ASN A 241 10.75 24.18 -3.65
N GLY A 242 11.57 23.43 -2.91
CA GLY A 242 12.43 23.94 -1.84
C GLY A 242 12.86 22.83 -0.88
N ALA A 243 13.27 23.20 0.33
CA ALA A 243 13.50 22.27 1.44
C ALA A 243 12.62 22.65 2.65
N LEU A 244 12.48 21.74 3.63
CA LEU A 244 11.72 22.05 4.85
C LEU A 244 12.29 23.25 5.62
N ALA A 245 13.62 23.44 5.55
CA ALA A 245 14.29 24.57 6.18
C ALA A 245 14.32 25.83 5.32
N SER A 246 13.94 25.78 4.03
CA SER A 246 14.02 26.94 3.13
C SER A 246 13.09 28.05 3.59
N ILE A 247 13.63 29.26 3.76
CA ILE A 247 12.82 30.47 3.92
C ILE A 247 12.21 30.84 2.57
N HIS A 248 12.98 30.69 1.50
CA HIS A 248 12.55 30.94 0.13
C HIS A 248 12.20 29.64 -0.57
N HIS A 249 10.91 29.45 -0.85
CA HIS A 249 10.42 28.32 -1.65
C HIS A 249 9.55 28.83 -2.79
N ALA A 250 9.39 28.02 -3.84
CA ALA A 250 8.42 28.28 -4.90
C ALA A 250 7.25 27.31 -4.75
N SER A 251 6.03 27.81 -4.69
CA SER A 251 4.84 26.96 -4.70
C SER A 251 3.72 27.61 -5.50
N GLY A 252 2.80 26.81 -6.00
CA GLY A 252 1.72 27.31 -6.85
C GLY A 252 0.75 26.23 -7.28
N VAL A 253 -0.38 26.68 -7.83
CA VAL A 253 -1.41 25.81 -8.42
C VAL A 253 -1.02 25.48 -9.85
N LEU A 254 -1.21 24.22 -10.23
CA LEU A 254 -1.07 23.80 -11.63
C LEU A 254 -2.35 24.16 -12.40
N PRO A 255 -2.24 24.84 -13.55
CA PRO A 255 -3.39 25.06 -14.42
C PRO A 255 -3.89 23.73 -15.00
N ASP A 256 -5.07 23.75 -15.61
CA ASP A 256 -5.54 22.62 -16.41
C ASP A 256 -4.63 22.45 -17.64
N GLY A 257 -3.99 21.29 -17.75
CA GLY A 257 -3.01 20.97 -18.79
C GLY A 257 -1.55 21.20 -18.38
N ALA A 258 -0.71 21.48 -19.38
CA ALA A 258 0.74 21.53 -19.23
C ALA A 258 1.21 22.92 -18.77
N GLN A 259 2.10 22.94 -17.78
CA GLN A 259 2.79 24.12 -17.28
C GLN A 259 4.29 23.87 -17.25
N THR A 260 5.06 24.80 -17.82
CA THR A 260 6.52 24.83 -17.65
C THR A 260 6.88 25.53 -16.36
N LEU A 261 7.70 24.88 -15.53
CA LEU A 261 8.21 25.43 -14.28
C LEU A 261 9.72 25.60 -14.34
N ASN A 262 10.18 26.76 -13.89
CA ASN A 262 11.59 27.01 -13.65
C ASN A 262 11.95 26.54 -12.24
N ILE A 263 12.68 25.43 -12.14
CA ILE A 263 13.12 24.88 -10.85
C ILE A 263 14.36 25.67 -10.38
N LYS A 264 14.22 26.37 -9.26
CA LYS A 264 15.36 27.03 -8.63
C LYS A 264 16.24 25.96 -8.00
N LYS A 265 17.51 25.97 -8.42
CA LYS A 265 18.57 25.09 -7.93
C LYS A 265 19.50 25.87 -6.99
N GLY A 266 20.34 25.16 -6.26
CA GLY A 266 21.18 25.73 -5.19
C GLY A 266 20.51 25.62 -3.82
N ALA A 267 21.32 25.48 -2.77
CA ALA A 267 20.83 25.53 -1.40
C ALA A 267 20.33 26.95 -1.09
N ASP A 268 19.23 27.06 -0.35
CA ASP A 268 18.78 28.34 0.18
C ASP A 268 19.87 28.88 1.12
N THR A 269 20.25 30.14 0.93
CA THR A 269 21.25 30.81 1.79
C THR A 269 20.66 31.17 3.15
N GLU A 270 19.34 31.19 3.27
CA GLU A 270 18.62 31.41 4.52
C GLU A 270 17.82 30.17 4.88
N VAL A 271 18.21 29.50 5.98
CA VAL A 271 17.56 28.28 6.44
C VAL A 271 17.15 28.39 7.90
N SER A 272 16.01 27.80 8.26
CA SER A 272 15.50 27.75 9.63
C SER A 272 15.24 26.31 10.08
N THR A 273 16.08 25.81 10.99
CA THR A 273 15.88 24.51 11.64
C THR A 273 14.59 24.48 12.46
N THR A 274 14.22 25.61 13.09
CA THR A 274 12.97 25.74 13.84
C THR A 274 11.77 25.57 12.93
N GLN A 275 11.76 26.24 11.76
CA GLN A 275 10.73 26.06 10.74
C GLN A 275 10.70 24.61 10.24
N ALA A 276 11.85 24.04 9.90
CA ALA A 276 11.92 22.67 9.41
C ALA A 276 11.31 21.67 10.41
N ASN A 277 11.63 21.81 11.70
CA ASN A 277 11.08 20.96 12.75
C ASN A 277 9.57 21.18 12.94
N ALA A 278 9.09 22.42 12.87
CA ALA A 278 7.66 22.74 12.94
C ALA A 278 6.89 22.15 11.75
N LEU A 279 7.40 22.29 10.53
CA LEU A 279 6.81 21.71 9.32
C LEU A 279 6.84 20.18 9.35
N ARG A 280 7.96 19.57 9.78
CA ARG A 280 8.06 18.12 9.96
C ARG A 280 7.01 17.61 10.95
N LYS A 281 6.85 18.30 12.08
CA LYS A 281 5.82 17.97 13.07
C LYS A 281 4.42 18.13 12.48
N ALA A 282 4.15 19.20 11.74
CA ALA A 282 2.86 19.43 11.11
C ALA A 282 2.53 18.34 10.07
N LEU A 283 3.50 17.92 9.25
CA LEU A 283 3.36 16.80 8.32
C LEU A 283 3.06 15.49 9.06
N ALA A 284 3.79 15.21 10.14
CA ALA A 284 3.55 14.03 10.96
C ALA A 284 2.15 14.02 11.58
N ASP A 285 1.70 15.17 12.10
CA ASP A 285 0.43 15.28 12.81
C ASP A 285 -0.78 15.31 11.86
N LYS A 286 -0.65 15.92 10.67
CA LYS A 286 -1.79 16.21 9.77
C LYS A 286 -1.86 15.30 8.54
N ASN A 287 -0.71 14.86 8.01
CA ASN A 287 -0.65 14.13 6.75
C ASN A 287 -0.40 12.62 6.94
N LEU A 288 0.18 12.19 8.06
CA LEU A 288 0.35 10.77 8.36
C LEU A 288 -0.89 10.20 9.04
N ILE A 289 -1.14 8.92 8.80
CA ILE A 289 -2.26 8.20 9.42
C ILE A 289 -1.80 7.73 10.81
N GLU A 290 -2.60 8.00 11.83
CA GLU A 290 -2.44 7.37 13.12
C GLU A 290 -3.04 5.96 13.10
N TRP A 291 -2.19 4.95 12.99
CA TRP A 291 -2.60 3.55 12.97
C TRP A 291 -2.90 3.02 14.38
N GLY A 292 -3.98 2.24 14.48
CA GLY A 292 -4.23 1.28 15.55
C GLY A 292 -4.37 -0.12 14.96
N GLN A 293 -4.28 -1.13 15.81
CA GLN A 293 -4.46 -2.52 15.42
C GLN A 293 -5.39 -3.21 16.41
N VAL A 294 -6.18 -4.15 15.89
CA VAL A 294 -7.05 -5.04 16.66
C VAL A 294 -6.89 -6.44 16.09
N LEU A 295 -6.70 -7.42 16.96
CA LEU A 295 -6.78 -8.83 16.61
C LEU A 295 -8.13 -9.38 17.06
N LEU A 296 -8.92 -9.89 16.12
CA LEU A 296 -10.15 -10.62 16.39
C LEU A 296 -9.92 -12.11 16.20
N LYS A 297 -10.42 -12.94 17.12
CA LYS A 297 -10.35 -14.39 17.00
C LYS A 297 -11.68 -14.93 16.46
N SER A 298 -11.60 -15.78 15.44
CA SER A 298 -12.75 -16.58 14.99
C SER A 298 -12.58 -18.00 15.47
N ILE A 299 -13.59 -18.50 16.17
CA ILE A 299 -13.63 -19.88 16.66
C ILE A 299 -13.88 -20.91 15.54
N GLU A 300 -14.24 -20.49 14.33
CA GLU A 300 -14.69 -21.39 13.24
C GLU A 300 -13.64 -21.62 12.13
N THR A 301 -12.64 -20.74 12.06
CA THR A 301 -11.56 -20.86 11.08
C THR A 301 -10.39 -20.01 11.53
N SER A 302 -9.17 -20.53 11.43
CA SER A 302 -7.92 -19.78 11.64
C SER A 302 -7.52 -18.97 10.41
N SER A 303 -8.03 -19.29 9.22
CA SER A 303 -7.55 -18.76 7.96
C SER A 303 -8.42 -17.62 7.42
N PHE A 304 -8.01 -16.36 7.65
CA PHE A 304 -8.60 -15.19 6.99
C PHE A 304 -7.55 -14.48 6.14
N PRO A 305 -7.72 -14.40 4.81
CA PRO A 305 -6.73 -13.76 3.94
C PRO A 305 -6.78 -12.22 3.96
N PHE A 306 -7.71 -11.62 4.71
CA PHE A 306 -7.97 -10.18 4.68
C PHE A 306 -7.79 -9.53 6.06
N SER A 307 -6.96 -8.48 6.11
CA SER A 307 -6.96 -7.51 7.21
C SER A 307 -7.95 -6.40 6.88
N GLY A 308 -8.98 -6.26 7.72
CA GLY A 308 -10.00 -5.22 7.54
C GLY A 308 -9.47 -3.88 8.01
N VAL A 309 -9.30 -2.91 7.11
CA VAL A 309 -8.94 -1.55 7.54
C VAL A 309 -10.19 -0.68 7.67
N GLN A 310 -10.28 0.00 8.81
CA GLN A 310 -11.26 1.06 9.08
C GLN A 310 -10.50 2.38 9.13
N ALA A 311 -10.91 3.41 8.38
CA ALA A 311 -10.22 4.70 8.37
C ALA A 311 -11.19 5.89 8.41
N SER A 312 -10.82 6.95 9.14
CA SER A 312 -11.58 8.21 9.21
C SER A 312 -10.66 9.40 9.46
N GLY A 313 -11.05 10.60 9.02
CA GLY A 313 -10.16 11.77 9.14
C GLY A 313 -10.52 12.90 8.21
N ARG A 314 -9.72 13.96 8.27
CA ARG A 314 -9.73 15.04 7.27
C ARG A 314 -9.51 14.50 5.85
N ASP A 315 -8.73 13.43 5.72
CA ASP A 315 -8.27 12.91 4.43
C ASP A 315 -8.52 11.40 4.19
N SER A 316 -8.72 10.61 5.25
CA SER A 316 -9.03 9.17 5.39
C SER A 316 -8.72 8.13 4.30
N VAL A 317 -8.10 8.41 3.14
CA VAL A 317 -6.64 8.61 2.93
C VAL A 317 -6.38 9.08 1.48
N VAL A 318 -7.29 8.86 0.52
CA VAL A 318 -7.28 9.60 -0.78
C VAL A 318 -8.70 10.06 -1.18
N ARG A 319 -9.74 9.48 -0.56
CA ARG A 319 -11.00 10.03 0.02
C ARG A 319 -11.66 8.83 0.77
N PRO A 320 -12.92 8.95 1.16
CA PRO A 320 -13.50 9.15 2.50
C PRO A 320 -13.70 7.81 3.25
N SER A 321 -14.34 7.78 4.42
CA SER A 321 -14.25 6.67 5.38
C SER A 321 -14.23 5.28 4.72
N ASN A 322 -13.12 4.57 4.89
CA ASN A 322 -12.94 3.25 4.30
C ASN A 322 -13.37 2.19 5.32
N ILE A 323 -14.28 1.33 4.89
CA ILE A 323 -14.79 0.22 5.67
C ILE A 323 -14.53 -1.04 4.86
N GLY A 324 -13.50 -1.80 5.22
CA GLY A 324 -13.22 -3.10 4.59
C GLY A 324 -13.04 -3.05 3.07
N GLY A 325 -12.58 -1.92 2.53
CA GLY A 325 -12.41 -1.69 1.09
C GLY A 325 -13.54 -0.90 0.42
N LYS A 326 -14.66 -0.61 1.11
CA LYS A 326 -15.71 0.28 0.61
C LYS A 326 -15.51 1.71 1.09
N GLN A 327 -15.60 2.67 0.18
CA GLN A 327 -15.50 4.11 0.46
C GLN A 327 -16.86 4.73 0.75
N ILE A 328 -16.94 5.62 1.75
CA ILE A 328 -18.16 6.36 2.12
C ILE A 328 -17.92 7.85 2.02
N VAL A 329 -18.49 8.54 1.03
CA VAL A 329 -18.17 9.94 0.66
C VAL A 329 -18.79 11.00 1.54
N ASP A 330 -19.91 10.67 2.14
CA ASP A 330 -20.67 11.60 2.94
C ASP A 330 -20.12 11.71 4.37
N SER A 331 -20.31 12.88 4.98
CA SER A 331 -19.99 13.08 6.39
C SER A 331 -20.92 12.29 7.31
N GLY A 332 -20.50 12.15 8.56
CA GLY A 332 -21.24 11.48 9.62
C GLY A 332 -20.72 10.10 9.95
N LEU A 333 -21.32 9.49 10.97
CA LEU A 333 -20.92 8.19 11.48
C LEU A 333 -21.72 7.09 10.81
N TYR A 334 -21.04 6.13 10.19
CA TYR A 334 -21.66 5.02 9.48
C TYR A 334 -21.47 3.72 10.23
N LEU A 335 -22.56 3.01 10.45
CA LEU A 335 -22.54 1.65 10.92
C LEU A 335 -22.29 0.71 9.74
N SER A 336 -21.40 -0.24 9.94
CA SER A 336 -21.10 -1.26 8.96
C SER A 336 -20.96 -2.65 9.58
N ARG A 337 -21.01 -3.65 8.72
CA ARG A 337 -20.79 -5.05 9.04
C ARG A 337 -19.86 -5.66 8.01
N LEU A 338 -18.77 -6.25 8.48
CA LEU A 338 -18.06 -7.25 7.69
C LEU A 338 -18.60 -8.63 8.04
N SER A 339 -18.91 -9.40 7.03
CA SER A 339 -19.40 -10.77 7.15
C SER A 339 -18.65 -11.69 6.20
N TYR A 340 -18.78 -12.99 6.39
CA TYR A 340 -18.11 -13.96 5.54
C TYR A 340 -18.95 -15.22 5.36
N THR A 341 -18.74 -15.90 4.23
CA THR A 341 -19.15 -17.29 4.03
C THR A 341 -17.89 -18.14 3.96
N LYS A 342 -17.95 -19.33 4.57
CA LYS A 342 -16.93 -20.36 4.43
C LYS A 342 -17.49 -21.48 3.55
N ASP A 343 -16.74 -21.83 2.54
CA ASP A 343 -17.02 -22.94 1.65
C ASP A 343 -15.81 -23.87 1.63
N PRO A 344 -15.96 -25.20 1.77
CA PRO A 344 -14.83 -26.13 1.78
C PRO A 344 -13.96 -26.10 0.52
N ASP A 345 -14.56 -25.81 -0.64
CA ASP A 345 -13.91 -25.87 -1.96
C ASP A 345 -13.50 -24.48 -2.46
N ILE A 346 -14.12 -23.42 -1.93
CA ILE A 346 -13.87 -22.01 -2.32
C ILE A 346 -13.08 -21.23 -1.27
N GLY A 347 -13.06 -21.68 -0.01
CA GLY A 347 -12.43 -20.97 1.09
C GLY A 347 -13.34 -19.89 1.68
N VAL A 348 -12.74 -18.82 2.19
CA VAL A 348 -13.46 -17.71 2.84
C VAL A 348 -13.78 -16.61 1.83
N THR A 349 -15.05 -16.25 1.70
CA THR A 349 -15.50 -15.09 0.91
C THR A 349 -16.05 -14.02 1.85
N PHE A 350 -15.59 -12.78 1.70
CA PHE A 350 -16.00 -11.65 2.54
C PHE A 350 -17.08 -10.79 1.87
N TYR A 351 -17.89 -10.17 2.71
CA TYR A 351 -18.87 -9.17 2.31
C TYR A 351 -18.79 -7.99 3.26
N VAL A 352 -18.77 -6.79 2.68
CA VAL A 352 -18.81 -5.53 3.41
C VAL A 352 -20.19 -4.91 3.20
N ASP A 353 -20.93 -4.70 4.26
CA ASP A 353 -22.23 -4.05 4.24
C ASP A 353 -22.15 -2.71 4.96
N ILE A 354 -22.56 -1.63 4.29
CA ILE A 354 -22.80 -0.34 4.94
C ILE A 354 -24.26 -0.37 5.38
N LEU A 355 -24.50 -0.54 6.68
CA LEU A 355 -25.85 -0.70 7.23
C LEU A 355 -26.59 0.64 7.24
N GLY A 356 -25.87 1.74 7.40
CA GLY A 356 -26.39 3.10 7.20
C GLY A 356 -25.71 4.15 8.06
N LYS A 357 -26.04 5.41 7.78
CA LYS A 357 -25.64 6.57 8.58
C LYS A 357 -26.42 6.58 9.90
N LEU A 358 -25.73 6.81 11.01
CA LEU A 358 -26.32 6.95 12.33
C LEU A 358 -26.72 8.43 12.55
N PRO A 359 -28.01 8.73 12.80
CA PRO A 359 -28.52 10.09 12.97
C PRO A 359 -28.23 10.63 14.38
N VAL A 360 -26.99 10.47 14.86
CA VAL A 360 -26.61 10.78 16.25
C VAL A 360 -26.76 12.27 16.60
N CYS A 361 -26.77 13.14 15.59
CA CYS A 361 -26.93 14.59 15.75
C CYS A 361 -28.36 15.10 15.47
N ASP A 362 -29.25 14.28 14.89
CA ASP A 362 -30.57 14.73 14.44
C ASP A 362 -31.58 14.72 15.59
N LYS A 363 -31.91 15.90 16.11
CA LYS A 363 -32.85 16.06 17.24
C LYS A 363 -34.30 15.69 16.90
N ASN A 364 -34.65 15.57 15.62
CA ASN A 364 -36.01 15.22 15.19
C ASN A 364 -36.21 13.71 15.06
N GLN A 365 -35.15 12.91 15.23
CA GLN A 365 -35.24 11.45 15.20
C GLN A 365 -35.30 10.86 16.60
N GLY A 366 -35.94 9.70 16.71
CA GLY A 366 -35.98 8.92 17.93
C GLY A 366 -34.63 8.23 18.23
N PRO A 367 -34.55 7.50 19.36
CA PRO A 367 -33.34 6.82 19.78
C PRO A 367 -32.80 5.86 18.70
N VAL A 368 -31.48 5.84 18.50
CA VAL A 368 -30.82 4.97 17.52
C VAL A 368 -30.73 3.55 18.06
N SER A 369 -31.31 2.58 17.35
CA SER A 369 -31.12 1.14 17.59
C SER A 369 -30.32 0.50 16.46
N VAL A 370 -29.11 0.05 16.78
CA VAL A 370 -28.21 -0.71 15.89
C VAL A 370 -28.88 -1.99 15.41
N GLU A 371 -29.65 -2.67 16.26
CA GLU A 371 -30.36 -3.90 15.89
C GLU A 371 -31.34 -3.66 14.72
N GLN A 372 -32.02 -2.51 14.67
CA GLN A 372 -32.91 -2.17 13.55
C GLN A 372 -32.15 -2.02 12.22
N TYR A 373 -30.94 -1.44 12.24
CA TYR A 373 -30.09 -1.33 11.06
C TYR A 373 -29.64 -2.71 10.57
N ILE A 374 -29.27 -3.61 11.49
CA ILE A 374 -28.89 -4.99 11.17
C ILE A 374 -30.08 -5.76 10.57
N LYS A 375 -31.30 -5.59 11.11
CA LYS A 375 -32.52 -6.23 10.60
C LYS A 375 -32.91 -5.75 9.20
N LYS A 376 -32.73 -4.45 8.90
CA LYS A 376 -33.04 -3.88 7.57
C LYS A 376 -32.17 -4.46 6.46
N LEU A 377 -30.93 -4.85 6.77
CA LEU A 377 -30.02 -5.47 5.81
C LEU A 377 -29.54 -6.84 6.34
N PRO A 378 -30.35 -7.90 6.16
CA PRO A 378 -30.01 -9.23 6.66
C PRO A 378 -28.76 -9.79 5.97
N LEU A 379 -28.14 -10.77 6.62
CA LEU A 379 -26.97 -11.48 6.08
C LEU A 379 -27.35 -12.25 4.81
N LYS A 380 -26.39 -12.39 3.90
CA LYS A 380 -26.51 -13.33 2.78
C LYS A 380 -26.67 -14.77 3.32
N PRO A 381 -27.31 -15.67 2.56
CA PRO A 381 -27.43 -17.07 2.97
C PRO A 381 -26.09 -17.68 3.36
N LYS A 382 -26.05 -18.39 4.48
CA LYS A 382 -24.85 -19.02 5.09
C LYS A 382 -23.77 -18.03 5.56
N ALA A 383 -23.95 -16.72 5.39
CA ALA A 383 -22.99 -15.74 5.86
C ALA A 383 -23.12 -15.55 7.38
N LYS A 384 -21.98 -15.31 8.02
CA LYS A 384 -21.88 -15.00 9.45
C LYS A 384 -21.23 -13.63 9.64
N PRO A 385 -21.65 -12.85 10.65
CA PRO A 385 -20.98 -11.60 10.95
C PRO A 385 -19.56 -11.90 11.45
N LEU A 386 -18.59 -11.15 10.94
CA LEU A 386 -17.20 -11.22 11.39
C LEU A 386 -16.94 -10.14 12.45
N PHE A 387 -17.29 -8.90 12.12
CA PHE A 387 -17.21 -7.76 13.02
C PHE A 387 -18.10 -6.62 12.52
N TYR A 388 -18.37 -5.66 13.39
CA TYR A 388 -19.07 -4.44 13.07
C TYR A 388 -18.17 -3.24 13.32
N SER A 389 -18.43 -2.13 12.64
CA SER A 389 -17.74 -0.89 12.94
C SER A 389 -18.64 0.32 12.82
N VAL A 390 -18.33 1.36 13.60
CA VAL A 390 -18.83 2.71 13.40
C VAL A 390 -17.66 3.57 12.96
N VAL A 391 -17.72 4.12 11.76
CA VAL A 391 -16.61 4.89 11.15
C VAL A 391 -17.15 6.18 10.59
N GLY A 392 -16.46 7.29 10.85
CA GLY A 392 -16.83 8.57 10.28
C GLY A 392 -16.32 9.77 11.07
N ASN A 393 -16.74 10.95 10.65
CA ASN A 393 -16.45 12.19 11.37
C ASN A 393 -17.74 12.70 12.01
N LEU A 394 -17.63 13.29 13.21
CA LEU A 394 -18.78 13.89 13.86
C LEU A 394 -19.23 15.13 13.09
N GLU A 395 -20.54 15.24 12.85
CA GLU A 395 -21.08 16.28 11.99
C GLU A 395 -21.26 17.62 12.71
N ALA A 396 -21.41 18.70 11.92
CA ALA A 396 -21.56 20.05 12.44
C ALA A 396 -22.83 20.22 13.30
N GLU A 397 -23.87 19.46 12.99
CA GLU A 397 -25.15 19.42 13.67
C GLU A 397 -25.01 18.98 15.14
N CYS A 398 -23.94 18.25 15.48
CA CYS A 398 -23.63 17.84 16.86
C CYS A 398 -22.98 18.96 17.71
N LYS A 399 -23.00 20.23 17.28
CA LYS A 399 -22.44 21.36 18.05
C LYS A 399 -23.04 21.50 19.46
N GLY A 400 -24.29 21.06 19.64
CA GLY A 400 -24.96 21.01 20.94
C GLY A 400 -24.78 19.70 21.72
N GLY A 401 -23.86 18.83 21.27
CA GLY A 401 -23.71 17.47 21.75
C GLY A 401 -24.47 16.45 20.89
N ILE A 402 -24.22 15.17 21.16
CA ILE A 402 -24.93 14.05 20.54
C ILE A 402 -26.34 13.98 21.12
N ALA A 403 -27.33 13.98 20.23
CA ALA A 403 -28.76 13.95 20.58
C ALA A 403 -29.26 12.50 20.73
N ASN A 404 -28.80 11.60 19.87
CA ASN A 404 -29.32 10.23 19.75
C ASN A 404 -28.18 9.21 19.71
N ALA A 405 -27.49 9.02 20.84
CA ALA A 405 -26.51 7.94 20.96
C ALA A 405 -27.19 6.56 20.78
N PRO A 406 -26.54 5.57 20.14
CA PRO A 406 -27.06 4.22 20.05
C PRO A 406 -27.43 3.64 21.42
N THR A 407 -28.67 3.16 21.59
CA THR A 407 -29.17 2.67 22.88
C THR A 407 -28.75 1.24 23.20
N ASP A 408 -28.55 0.44 22.16
CA ASP A 408 -28.16 -0.97 22.19
C ASP A 408 -26.68 -1.19 21.86
N LEU A 409 -25.89 -0.11 21.78
CA LEU A 409 -24.44 -0.15 21.57
C LEU A 409 -23.74 0.91 22.41
N ALA A 410 -23.00 0.47 23.44
CA ALA A 410 -22.42 1.34 24.47
C ALA A 410 -21.12 2.05 24.04
N LEU A 411 -21.18 2.95 23.05
CA LEU A 411 -20.03 3.71 22.53
C LEU A 411 -19.48 4.73 23.56
N ARG A 412 -18.59 4.26 24.44
CA ARG A 412 -18.15 4.98 25.65
C ARG A 412 -17.44 6.30 25.37
N SER A 413 -16.77 6.40 24.23
CA SER A 413 -15.97 7.56 23.87
C SER A 413 -16.71 8.54 22.95
N LEU A 414 -17.86 8.14 22.41
CA LEU A 414 -18.62 8.93 21.44
C LEU A 414 -19.12 10.26 22.03
N ASN A 415 -19.58 10.30 23.29
CA ASN A 415 -20.05 11.56 23.89
C ASN A 415 -18.92 12.56 24.20
N LYS A 416 -17.65 12.18 23.99
CA LYS A 416 -16.47 13.01 24.30
C LYS A 416 -15.81 13.60 23.06
N ILE A 417 -16.27 13.25 21.86
CA ILE A 417 -15.68 13.75 20.61
C ILE A 417 -16.27 15.11 20.23
N ALA A 418 -15.42 15.99 19.69
CA ALA A 418 -15.84 17.30 19.18
C ALA A 418 -16.33 17.20 17.73
N VAL A 419 -17.10 18.21 17.30
CA VAL A 419 -17.52 18.37 15.91
C VAL A 419 -16.31 18.34 14.97
N GLY A 420 -16.41 17.60 13.86
CA GLY A 420 -15.36 17.44 12.86
C GLY A 420 -14.30 16.39 13.21
N ASN A 421 -14.25 15.92 14.46
CA ASN A 421 -13.29 14.89 14.85
C ASN A 421 -13.62 13.54 14.20
N PRO A 422 -12.61 12.82 13.66
CA PRO A 422 -12.81 11.45 13.22
C PRO A 422 -12.99 10.50 14.41
N TYR A 423 -13.77 9.46 14.17
CA TYR A 423 -14.11 8.42 15.14
C TYR A 423 -14.21 7.06 14.46
N ILE A 424 -13.64 6.05 15.12
CA ILE A 424 -13.72 4.65 14.73
C ILE A 424 -14.04 3.83 15.98
N ALA A 425 -15.10 3.05 15.93
CA ALA A 425 -15.35 1.95 16.85
C ALA A 425 -15.33 0.63 16.07
N VAL A 426 -14.63 -0.37 16.60
CA VAL A 426 -14.63 -1.74 16.10
C VAL A 426 -15.24 -2.62 17.17
N MET A 427 -16.23 -3.42 16.77
CA MET A 427 -16.95 -4.36 17.61
C MET A 427 -16.84 -5.77 17.07
N ASP A 428 -16.79 -6.77 17.94
CA ASP A 428 -16.82 -8.18 17.53
C ASP A 428 -18.19 -8.59 16.93
N ALA A 429 -18.32 -9.85 16.54
CA ALA A 429 -19.56 -10.39 15.96
C ALA A 429 -20.77 -10.33 16.91
N GLN A 430 -20.55 -10.18 18.23
CA GLN A 430 -21.55 -10.06 19.28
C GLN A 430 -21.80 -8.60 19.68
N LEU A 431 -21.27 -7.63 18.94
CA LEU A 431 -21.35 -6.19 19.18
C LEU A 431 -20.62 -5.72 20.46
N ASN A 432 -19.74 -6.54 21.04
CA ASN A 432 -18.87 -6.07 22.11
C ASN A 432 -17.81 -5.13 21.52
N ILE A 433 -17.61 -3.97 22.15
CA ILE A 433 -16.61 -3.00 21.71
C ILE A 433 -15.21 -3.53 22.00
N VAL A 434 -14.43 -3.71 20.95
CA VAL A 434 -13.04 -4.17 21.03
C VAL A 434 -12.08 -2.99 21.00
N LYS A 435 -12.39 -1.96 20.21
CA LYS A 435 -11.56 -0.76 20.13
C LYS A 435 -12.37 0.47 19.77
N GLU A 436 -12.08 1.58 20.43
CA GLU A 436 -12.47 2.92 20.00
C GLU A 436 -11.21 3.75 19.74
N LYS A 437 -11.26 4.62 18.73
CA LYS A 437 -10.22 5.62 18.44
C LYS A 437 -10.87 6.89 17.92
N SER A 438 -10.38 8.03 18.39
CA SER A 438 -10.74 9.35 17.90
C SER A 438 -9.51 10.24 17.87
N ALA A 439 -9.55 11.31 17.07
CA ALA A 439 -8.49 12.31 17.03
C ALA A 439 -9.07 13.71 16.76
N GLY A 440 -8.21 14.73 16.72
CA GLY A 440 -8.62 16.08 16.31
C GLY A 440 -9.08 16.14 14.84
N SER A 441 -9.90 17.13 14.50
CA SER A 441 -10.49 17.30 13.16
C SER A 441 -9.48 17.46 12.02
N ASP A 442 -8.23 17.79 12.34
CA ASP A 442 -7.15 17.93 11.37
C ASP A 442 -6.34 16.64 11.15
N LYS A 443 -6.68 15.56 11.87
CA LYS A 443 -5.96 14.29 11.85
C LYS A 443 -6.68 13.22 11.01
N THR A 444 -5.93 12.18 10.68
CA THR A 444 -6.46 10.94 10.10
C THR A 444 -6.09 9.75 10.96
N ILE A 445 -7.08 8.90 11.26
CA ILE A 445 -6.94 7.70 12.07
C ILE A 445 -7.34 6.47 11.26
N ALA A 446 -6.68 5.34 11.50
CA ALA A 446 -7.08 4.06 10.96
C ALA A 446 -6.91 2.94 11.98
N ILE A 447 -7.70 1.87 11.85
CA ILE A 447 -7.57 0.65 12.62
C ILE A 447 -7.44 -0.52 11.63
N LYS A 448 -6.32 -1.23 11.69
CA LYS A 448 -6.13 -2.52 11.04
C LYS A 448 -6.75 -3.61 11.91
N VAL A 449 -7.73 -4.33 11.38
CA VAL A 449 -8.40 -5.45 12.03
C VAL A 449 -7.85 -6.74 11.43
N ASP A 450 -6.98 -7.39 12.19
CA ASP A 450 -6.40 -8.68 11.84
C ASP A 450 -7.23 -9.81 12.47
N PHE A 451 -7.10 -11.01 11.90
CA PHE A 451 -7.87 -12.17 12.32
C PHE A 451 -6.98 -13.37 12.51
N ASN A 452 -7.09 -14.01 13.69
CA ASN A 452 -6.36 -15.21 14.08
C ASN A 452 -4.86 -15.14 13.72
N ASP A 453 -4.06 -14.64 14.65
CA ASP A 453 -2.60 -14.81 14.55
C ASP A 453 -2.27 -16.30 14.62
N GLU A 454 -1.68 -16.81 13.54
CA GLU A 454 -0.56 -17.75 13.63
C GLU A 454 0.71 -17.01 13.21
#